data_AF-A0A2C5XCL0-F1
#
_entry.id   AF-A0A2C5XCL0-F1
#
_cell.length_a   1.000
_cell.length_b   1.000
_cell.length_c   1.000
_cell.angle_alpha   90.00
_cell.angle_beta   90.00
_cell.angle_gamma   90.00
#
_symmetry.space_group_name_H-M   'P 1'
#
loop_
_entity.id
_entity.type
_entity.pdbx_description
1 polymer ?
#
loop_
_entity_poly.entity_id
_entity_poly.type
_entity_poly.pdbx_seq_one_letter_code
_entity_poly.pdbx_strand_id
1 'polypeptide(L)'
;MMRLASRQALVTRRLSVFTARSYSSNTDPPSIPSRWLFDLQHRIRQLLSGRTETEPVRRLREKLQLLDTDWLDLVAGRDGYIPDIKWRGLDEYAVAWGDMDSMGKA
;
A
#
# COMPACT_ATOMS: atom_id res chain seq x y z
N MET A 1 42.32 -11.68 34.83
CA MET A 1 41.75 -11.43 33.50
C MET A 1 40.26 -11.15 33.66
N MET A 2 39.81 -9.91 33.48
CA MET A 2 38.42 -9.49 33.72
C MET A 2 37.85 -8.94 32.40
N ARG A 3 36.90 -9.64 31.79
CA ARG A 3 36.29 -9.27 30.50
C ARG A 3 35.20 -8.21 30.75
N LEU A 4 35.39 -7.03 30.19
CA LEU A 4 34.37 -5.96 30.11
C LEU A 4 33.21 -6.45 29.24
N ALA A 5 32.01 -6.52 29.83
CA ALA A 5 30.78 -6.78 29.10
C ALA A 5 30.46 -5.59 28.19
N SER A 6 30.48 -5.84 26.89
CA SER A 6 30.19 -4.84 25.85
C SER A 6 28.72 -4.44 25.90
N ARG A 7 28.48 -3.12 25.91
CA ARG A 7 27.15 -2.49 25.94
C ARG A 7 26.40 -2.82 24.65
N GLN A 8 25.32 -3.59 24.74
CA GLN A 8 24.35 -3.65 23.63
C GLN A 8 23.42 -2.45 23.73
N ALA A 9 23.61 -1.50 22.82
CA ALA A 9 22.70 -0.39 22.63
C ALA A 9 21.41 -0.91 22.00
N LEU A 10 20.28 -0.77 22.71
CA LEU A 10 18.95 -1.04 22.17
C LEU A 10 18.66 0.01 21.09
N VAL A 11 18.71 -0.41 19.82
CA VAL A 11 18.30 0.42 18.68
C VAL A 11 16.78 0.45 18.67
N THR A 12 16.20 1.45 19.33
CA THR A 12 14.77 1.74 19.28
C THR A 12 14.42 2.25 17.88
N ARG A 13 14.04 1.34 17.00
CA ARG A 13 13.58 1.66 15.65
C ARG A 13 12.21 2.31 15.78
N ARG A 14 12.15 3.64 15.59
CA ARG A 14 10.90 4.39 15.58
C ARG A 14 10.03 3.90 14.42
N LEU A 15 8.92 3.25 14.74
CA LEU A 15 7.86 2.95 13.78
C LEU A 15 7.24 4.28 13.35
N SER A 16 7.35 4.61 12.07
CA SER A 16 6.59 5.72 11.48
C SER A 16 5.13 5.28 11.42
N VAL A 17 4.35 5.70 12.42
CA VAL A 17 2.89 5.59 12.36
C VAL A 17 2.43 6.54 11.26
N PHE A 18 1.92 6.00 10.16
CA PHE A 18 1.16 6.78 9.20
C PHE A 18 -0.16 7.16 9.88
N THR A 19 -0.17 8.28 10.60
CA THR A 19 -1.42 8.84 11.07
C THR A 19 -2.18 9.33 9.85
N ALA A 20 -3.29 8.66 9.54
CA ALA A 20 -4.29 9.23 8.65
C ALA A 20 -4.62 10.63 9.19
N ARG A 21 -4.40 11.66 8.37
CA ARG A 21 -4.59 13.04 8.80
C ARG A 21 -6.09 13.27 9.00
N SER A 22 -6.56 13.13 10.23
CA SER A 22 -7.88 13.57 10.66
C SER A 22 -7.89 15.10 10.70
N TYR A 23 -8.35 15.71 9.61
CA TYR A 23 -8.79 17.11 9.64
C TYR A 23 -9.99 17.18 10.59
N SER A 24 -9.76 17.79 11.76
CA SER A 24 -10.79 18.05 12.75
C SER A 24 -11.69 19.18 12.23
N SER A 25 -12.62 18.82 11.35
CA SER A 25 -13.86 19.55 11.11
C SER A 25 -14.98 18.55 11.32
N ASN A 26 -16.11 19.01 11.85
CA ASN A 26 -17.26 18.22 12.31
C ASN A 26 -18.05 17.56 11.15
N THR A 27 -17.33 16.98 10.20
CA THR A 27 -17.79 16.46 8.92
C THR A 27 -17.19 15.08 8.80
N ASP A 28 -18.04 14.07 8.59
CA ASP A 28 -17.63 12.71 8.29
C ASP A 28 -16.43 12.71 7.32
N PRO A 29 -15.47 11.79 7.48
CA PRO A 29 -14.34 11.70 6.56
C PRO A 29 -14.89 11.66 5.13
N PRO A 30 -14.37 12.51 4.21
CA PRO A 30 -14.88 12.60 2.86
C PRO A 30 -14.85 11.21 2.23
N SER A 31 -16.03 10.70 1.93
CA SER A 31 -16.18 9.40 1.29
C SER A 31 -15.51 9.46 -0.08
N ILE A 32 -14.36 8.79 -0.19
CA ILE A 32 -13.66 8.66 -1.48
C ILE A 32 -14.57 7.83 -2.39
N PRO A 33 -14.85 8.26 -3.63
CA PRO A 33 -15.70 7.51 -4.54
C PRO A 33 -15.08 6.13 -4.84
N SER A 34 -15.91 5.10 -5.00
CA SER A 34 -15.44 3.73 -5.29
C SER A 34 -14.57 3.64 -6.55
N ARG A 35 -14.85 4.50 -7.54
CA ARG A 35 -14.14 4.59 -8.82
C ARG A 35 -13.07 5.69 -8.88
N TRP A 36 -12.58 6.18 -7.74
CA TRP A 36 -11.63 7.30 -7.67
C TRP A 36 -10.41 7.12 -8.58
N LEU A 37 -9.87 5.89 -8.66
CA LEU A 37 -8.66 5.60 -9.44
C LEU A 37 -8.93 5.72 -10.94
N PHE A 38 -10.05 5.15 -11.39
CA PHE A 38 -10.48 5.23 -12.78
C PHE A 38 -10.77 6.69 -13.19
N ASP A 39 -11.47 7.44 -12.34
CA ASP A 39 -11.75 8.86 -12.58
C ASP A 39 -10.45 9.67 -12.70
N LEU A 40 -9.44 9.35 -11.88
CA LEU A 40 -8.14 9.99 -11.89
C LEU A 40 -7.31 9.62 -13.13
N GLN A 41 -7.25 8.34 -13.52
CA GLN A 41 -6.63 7.89 -14.76
C GLN A 41 -7.28 8.57 -15.99
N HIS A 42 -8.61 8.63 -16.02
CA HIS A 42 -9.36 9.27 -17.10
C HIS A 42 -9.05 10.77 -17.20
N ARG A 43 -9.01 11.49 -16.07
CA ARG A 43 -8.61 12.89 -16.03
C ARG A 43 -7.19 13.12 -16.53
N ILE A 44 -6.25 12.26 -16.13
CA ILE A 44 -4.86 12.36 -16.59
C ILE A 44 -4.79 12.13 -18.10
N ARG A 45 -5.49 11.11 -18.63
CA ARG A 45 -5.54 10.83 -20.07
C ARG A 45 -6.14 12.00 -20.87
N GLN A 46 -7.21 12.62 -20.37
CA GLN A 46 -7.76 13.84 -20.97
C GLN A 46 -6.73 14.98 -20.98
N LEU A 47 -6.01 15.19 -19.88
CA LEU A 47 -4.97 16.23 -19.81
C LEU A 47 -3.80 15.95 -20.76
N LEU A 48 -3.48 14.69 -21.03
CA LEU A 48 -2.45 14.28 -21.98
C LEU A 48 -2.93 14.35 -23.44
N SER A 49 -4.23 14.20 -23.69
CA SER A 49 -4.79 14.23 -25.04
C SER A 49 -4.54 15.58 -25.72
N GLY A 50 -3.95 15.54 -26.92
CA GLY A 50 -3.68 16.75 -27.71
C GLY A 50 -2.54 17.63 -27.20
N ARG A 51 -1.71 17.18 -26.25
CA ARG A 51 -0.53 17.94 -25.80
C ARG A 51 0.74 17.50 -26.50
N THR A 52 1.63 18.47 -26.71
CA THR A 52 3.00 18.23 -27.18
C THR A 52 3.87 17.70 -26.04
N GLU A 53 4.87 16.89 -26.40
CA GLU A 53 5.83 16.34 -25.44
C GLU A 53 6.62 17.48 -24.78
N THR A 54 6.35 17.69 -23.50
CA THR A 54 7.04 18.63 -22.63
C THR A 54 7.42 17.89 -21.35
N GLU A 55 8.40 18.38 -20.59
CA GLU A 55 8.80 17.75 -19.32
C GLU A 55 7.61 17.46 -18.36
N PRO A 56 6.64 18.38 -18.18
CA PRO A 56 5.45 18.10 -17.37
C PRO A 56 4.57 16.97 -17.93
N VAL A 57 4.41 16.90 -19.26
CA VAL A 57 3.63 15.85 -19.95
C VAL A 57 4.32 14.50 -19.78
N ARG A 58 5.66 14.45 -19.89
CA ARG A 58 6.46 13.24 -19.65
C ARG A 58 6.27 12.71 -18.23
N ARG A 59 6.46 13.57 -17.22
CA ARG A 59 6.24 13.21 -15.79
C ARG A 59 4.81 12.76 -15.51
N LEU A 60 3.83 13.38 -16.17
CA LEU A 60 2.44 12.99 -16.00
C LEU A 60 2.14 11.62 -16.63
N ARG A 61 2.77 11.29 -17.76
CA ARG A 61 2.69 9.96 -18.38
C ARG A 61 3.36 8.89 -17.53
N GLU A 62 4.53 9.18 -16.93
CA GLU A 62 5.18 8.27 -15.97
C GLU A 62 4.27 7.97 -14.77
N LYS A 63 3.60 8.99 -14.22
CA LYS A 63 2.61 8.82 -13.15
C LYS A 63 1.41 7.99 -13.60
N LEU A 64 0.92 8.19 -14.83
CA LEU A 64 -0.16 7.38 -15.38
C LEU A 64 0.26 5.91 -15.49
N GLN A 65 1.48 5.64 -15.95
CA GLN A 65 2.02 4.29 -16.05
C GLN A 65 2.13 3.62 -14.68
N LEU A 66 2.57 4.35 -13.65
CA LEU A 66 2.57 3.87 -12.27
C LEU A 66 1.16 3.50 -11.80
N LEU A 67 0.18 4.39 -12.04
CA LEU A 67 -1.21 4.15 -11.68
C LEU A 67 -1.81 2.93 -12.39
N ASP A 68 -1.45 2.71 -13.65
CA ASP A 68 -1.92 1.57 -14.45
C ASP A 68 -1.23 0.25 -14.06
N THR A 69 0.00 0.30 -13.53
CA THR A 69 0.79 -0.88 -13.14
C THR A 69 0.51 -1.31 -11.70
N ASP A 70 0.51 -0.35 -10.76
CA ASP A 70 0.41 -0.61 -9.31
C ASP A 70 -1.00 -0.33 -8.79
N TRP A 71 -2.02 -0.42 -9.65
CA TRP A 71 -3.40 -0.10 -9.32
C TRP A 71 -3.93 -0.90 -8.13
N LEU A 72 -3.56 -2.18 -8.03
CA LEU A 72 -4.03 -3.09 -6.99
C LEU A 72 -3.52 -2.65 -5.61
N ASP A 73 -2.23 -2.32 -5.52
CA ASP A 73 -1.60 -1.87 -4.28
C ASP A 73 -2.17 -0.53 -3.81
N LEU A 74 -2.47 0.38 -4.75
CA LEU A 74 -3.10 1.66 -4.46
C LEU A 74 -4.54 1.51 -3.94
N VAL A 75 -5.31 0.58 -4.51
CA VAL A 75 -6.68 0.27 -4.03
C VAL A 75 -6.62 -0.41 -2.67
N ALA A 76 -5.75 -1.41 -2.51
CA ALA A 76 -5.54 -2.11 -1.24
C ALA A 76 -5.11 -1.13 -0.12
N GLY A 77 -4.18 -0.22 -0.41
CA GLY A 77 -3.72 0.80 0.52
C GLY A 77 -4.82 1.78 0.94
N ARG A 78 -5.76 2.11 0.06
CA ARG A 78 -6.95 2.92 0.41
C ARG A 78 -7.85 2.20 1.38
N ASP A 79 -8.11 0.92 1.13
CA ASP A 79 -9.00 0.10 1.97
C ASP A 79 -8.34 -0.31 3.30
N GLY A 80 -7.09 0.10 3.52
CA GLY A 80 -6.34 -0.11 4.76
C GLY A 80 -5.52 -1.39 4.79
N TYR A 81 -5.45 -2.11 3.67
CA TYR A 81 -4.53 -3.24 3.53
C TYR A 81 -3.10 -2.74 3.39
N ILE A 82 -2.15 -3.58 3.81
CA ILE A 82 -0.73 -3.30 3.65
C ILE A 82 -0.25 -4.09 2.43
N PRO A 83 -0.10 -3.46 1.25
CA PRO A 83 0.25 -4.18 0.03
C PRO A 83 1.72 -4.63 -0.01
N ASP A 84 2.61 -3.88 0.65
CA ASP A 84 4.06 -4.14 0.66
C ASP A 84 4.38 -5.49 1.30
N ILE A 85 5.03 -6.35 0.52
CA ILE A 85 5.46 -7.71 0.87
C ILE A 85 6.21 -7.73 2.20
N LYS A 86 6.98 -6.68 2.51
CA LYS A 86 7.77 -6.58 3.76
C LYS A 86 6.93 -6.61 5.03
N TRP A 87 5.65 -6.27 4.94
CA TRP A 87 4.74 -6.12 6.07
C TRP A 87 3.57 -7.10 6.01
N ARG A 88 3.53 -7.97 5.00
CA ARG A 88 2.58 -9.07 4.93
C ARG A 88 3.01 -10.14 5.93
N GLY A 89 2.38 -10.13 7.11
CA GLY A 89 2.74 -11.05 8.20
C GLY A 89 2.57 -12.55 7.88
N LEU A 90 1.80 -12.88 6.85
CA LEU A 90 1.50 -14.26 6.44
C LEU A 90 1.56 -14.46 4.90
N ASP A 91 2.39 -13.68 4.19
CA ASP A 91 2.61 -13.91 2.76
C ASP A 91 3.26 -15.28 2.56
N GLU A 92 2.77 -16.06 1.60
CA GLU A 92 3.31 -17.39 1.23
C GLU A 92 3.29 -18.47 2.34
N TYR A 93 2.66 -18.21 3.48
CA TYR A 93 2.44 -19.26 4.47
C TYR A 93 1.29 -20.16 4.00
N ALA A 94 1.52 -21.46 4.03
CA ALA A 94 0.48 -22.45 3.85
C ALA A 94 -0.54 -22.31 4.98
N VAL A 95 -1.61 -21.56 4.74
CA VAL A 95 -2.75 -21.52 5.64
C VAL A 95 -3.51 -22.82 5.42
N ALA A 96 -3.55 -23.68 6.44
CA ALA A 96 -4.46 -24.81 6.47
C ALA A 96 -5.87 -24.27 6.76
N TRP A 97 -6.68 -24.10 5.72
CA TRP A 97 -8.09 -23.75 5.89
C TRP A 97 -8.86 -25.01 6.30
N GLY A 98 -8.78 -25.37 7.58
CA GLY A 98 -9.49 -26.51 8.17
C GLY A 98 -8.65 -27.78 8.27
N ASP A 99 -8.71 -28.43 9.43
CA ASP A 99 -7.96 -29.63 9.83
C ASP A 99 -8.51 -30.95 9.23
N MET A 100 -9.18 -30.93 8.08
CA MET A 100 -10.39 -31.77 7.96
C MET A 100 -10.52 -32.60 6.66
N ASP A 101 -9.74 -33.68 6.55
CA ASP A 101 -10.31 -35.00 6.26
C ASP A 101 -9.40 -36.11 6.81
N SER A 102 -9.81 -36.68 7.95
CA SER A 102 -9.31 -37.96 8.46
C SER A 102 -10.43 -39.02 8.42
N MET A 103 -11.22 -39.08 7.35
CA MET A 103 -12.00 -40.28 7.01
C MET A 103 -11.14 -41.28 6.23
N GLY A 104 -10.35 -42.06 6.96
CA GLY A 104 -9.73 -43.29 6.47
C GLY A 104 -8.88 -43.93 7.57
N LYS A 105 -9.12 -45.15 8.07
CA LYS A 105 -10.00 -46.25 7.67
C LYS A 105 -10.54 -46.95 8.93
N ALA A 106 -11.72 -47.55 8.83
CA ALA A 106 -12.20 -48.59 9.75
C ALA A 106 -11.61 -49.96 9.38
#